data_AF-A0A1Y6CQB9-F1
#
_entry.id   AF-A0A1Y6CQB9-F1
#
_cell.length_a   1.000
_cell.length_b   1.000
_cell.length_c   1.000
_cell.angle_alpha   90.00
_cell.angle_beta   90.00
_cell.angle_gamma   90.00
#
_symmetry.space_group_name_H-M   'P 1'
#
loop_
_entity.id
_entity.type
_entity.pdbx_description
1 polymer ?
#
loop_
_entity_poly.entity_id
_entity_poly.type
_entity_poly.pdbx_seq_one_letter_code
_entity_poly.pdbx_strand_id
1 'polypeptide(L)'
;MQDDLRAFGVDEGQIAEAAARRAEQRFVVWPENRPALELFLACRTAWRRQILVGPSGKTLDVWDGLDWSQVESLARILDLPLDRRLLADLRDMEGAAMEVLNNRR
;
A
#
# COMPACT_ATOMS: atom_id res chain seq x y z
N MET A 1 -9.03 16.59 -15.66
CA MET A 1 -9.57 16.06 -14.38
C MET A 1 -10.53 17.05 -13.70
N GLN A 2 -10.11 18.27 -13.32
CA GLN A 2 -11.05 19.25 -12.75
C GLN A 2 -12.08 19.77 -13.77
N ASP A 3 -11.66 19.98 -15.03
CA ASP A 3 -12.58 20.36 -16.11
C ASP A 3 -13.55 19.23 -16.48
N ASP A 4 -13.12 17.96 -16.37
CA ASP A 4 -14.01 16.81 -16.56
C ASP A 4 -15.08 16.76 -15.45
N LEU A 5 -14.70 17.02 -14.19
CA LEU A 5 -15.64 17.06 -13.06
C LEU A 5 -16.67 18.21 -13.20
N ARG A 6 -16.24 19.37 -13.71
CA ARG A 6 -17.17 20.46 -14.06
C ARG A 6 -18.14 20.06 -15.16
N ALA A 7 -17.65 19.34 -16.19
CA ALA A 7 -18.50 18.85 -17.27
C ALA A 7 -19.55 17.82 -16.80
N PHE A 8 -19.27 17.10 -15.71
CA PHE A 8 -20.22 16.20 -15.04
C PHE A 8 -21.14 16.91 -14.01
N GLY A 9 -21.07 18.24 -13.91
CA GLY A 9 -21.95 19.02 -13.02
C GLY A 9 -21.64 18.91 -11.54
N VAL A 10 -20.40 18.53 -11.18
CA VAL A 10 -19.96 18.52 -9.78
C VAL A 10 -19.83 19.95 -9.27
N ASP A 11 -20.36 20.21 -8.08
CA ASP A 11 -20.34 21.53 -7.45
C ASP A 11 -18.90 22.03 -7.23
N GLU A 12 -18.68 23.34 -7.42
CA GLU A 12 -17.35 23.94 -7.30
C GLU A 12 -16.77 23.82 -5.88
N GLY A 13 -17.63 23.86 -4.86
CA GLY A 13 -17.24 23.61 -3.47
C GLY A 13 -16.73 22.19 -3.26
N GLN A 14 -17.37 21.20 -3.87
CA GLN A 14 -16.92 19.80 -3.82
C GLN A 14 -15.60 19.58 -4.57
N ILE A 15 -15.41 20.25 -5.70
CA ILE A 15 -14.13 20.19 -6.45
C ILE A 15 -12.99 20.83 -5.63
N ALA A 16 -13.25 21.97 -4.99
CA ALA A 16 -12.28 22.65 -4.14
C ALA A 16 -11.94 21.84 -2.88
N GLU A 17 -12.93 21.25 -2.22
CA GLU A 17 -12.73 20.40 -1.04
C GLU A 17 -11.91 19.15 -1.40
N ALA A 18 -12.26 18.48 -2.52
CA ALA A 18 -11.50 17.33 -2.99
C ALA A 18 -10.06 17.72 -3.34
N ALA A 19 -9.83 18.88 -3.94
CA ALA A 19 -8.49 19.38 -4.25
C ALA A 19 -7.69 19.72 -2.97
N ALA A 20 -8.31 20.36 -1.98
CA ALA A 20 -7.69 20.68 -0.69
C ALA A 20 -7.30 19.41 0.07
N ARG A 21 -8.22 18.44 0.16
CA ARG A 21 -7.95 17.14 0.79
C ARG A 21 -6.82 16.37 0.08
N ARG A 22 -6.69 16.52 -1.25
CA ARG A 22 -5.58 15.94 -2.02
C ARG A 22 -4.26 16.67 -1.78
N ALA A 23 -4.30 17.98 -1.57
CA ALA A 23 -3.12 18.78 -1.26
C ALA A 23 -2.57 18.43 0.14
N GLU A 24 -3.45 18.21 1.12
CA GLU A 24 -3.09 17.72 2.47
C GLU A 24 -2.45 16.31 2.43
N GLN A 25 -2.77 15.51 1.42
CA GLN A 25 -2.21 14.16 1.24
C GLN A 25 -0.92 14.11 0.43
N ARG A 26 -0.34 15.27 0.04
CA ARG A 26 0.95 15.29 -0.63
C ARG A 26 2.08 15.12 0.38
N PHE A 27 2.88 14.09 0.17
CA PHE A 27 4.13 13.89 0.89
C PHE A 27 5.29 13.81 -0.11
N VAL A 28 6.49 14.20 0.35
CA VAL A 28 7.73 14.07 -0.40
C VAL A 28 8.49 12.86 0.12
N VAL A 29 8.86 11.97 -0.80
CA VAL A 29 9.69 10.80 -0.48
C VAL A 29 11.13 11.22 -0.61
N TRP A 30 11.88 11.06 0.49
CA TRP A 30 13.31 11.35 0.48
C TRP A 30 14.04 10.37 -0.45
N PRO A 31 15.09 10.79 -1.18
CA PRO A 31 15.77 9.94 -2.16
C PRO A 31 16.21 8.59 -1.59
N GLU A 32 16.60 8.55 -0.32
CA GLU A 32 17.07 7.34 0.36
C GLU A 32 15.96 6.30 0.57
N ASN A 33 14.70 6.76 0.69
CA ASN A 33 13.53 5.91 0.91
C ASN A 33 12.87 5.47 -0.40
N ARG A 34 13.33 6.02 -1.53
CA ARG A 34 12.74 5.75 -2.85
C ARG A 34 12.78 4.26 -3.22
N PRO A 35 13.91 3.54 -3.03
CA PRO A 35 13.96 2.10 -3.33
C PRO A 35 12.97 1.27 -2.51
N ALA A 36 12.82 1.58 -1.20
CA ALA A 36 11.89 0.90 -0.32
C ALA A 36 10.44 1.09 -0.76
N LEU A 37 10.07 2.32 -1.11
CA LEU A 37 8.75 2.63 -1.63
C LEU A 37 8.47 1.92 -2.96
N GLU A 38 9.42 1.95 -3.90
CA GLU A 38 9.25 1.33 -5.22
C GLU A 38 9.07 -0.18 -5.11
N LEU A 39 9.89 -0.85 -4.29
CA LEU A 39 9.75 -2.28 -4.05
C LEU A 39 8.44 -2.60 -3.32
N PHE A 40 8.07 -1.83 -2.30
CA PHE A 40 6.80 -2.01 -1.59
C PHE A 40 5.59 -1.88 -2.52
N LEU A 41 5.60 -0.89 -3.42
CA LEU A 41 4.54 -0.71 -4.41
C LEU A 41 4.51 -1.83 -5.46
N ALA A 42 5.63 -2.47 -5.75
CA ALA A 42 5.67 -3.65 -6.63
C ALA A 42 5.05 -4.88 -5.95
N CYS A 43 5.09 -4.96 -4.61
CA CYS A 43 4.55 -6.08 -3.82
C CYS A 43 3.01 -6.17 -3.80
N ARG A 44 2.29 -5.39 -4.61
CA ARG A 44 0.80 -5.38 -4.65
C ARG A 44 0.17 -6.76 -4.81
N THR A 45 0.81 -7.67 -5.56
CA THR A 45 0.31 -9.05 -5.77
C THR A 45 0.96 -10.07 -4.84
N ALA A 46 1.92 -9.66 -4.02
CA ALA A 46 2.69 -10.54 -3.15
C ALA A 46 2.09 -10.69 -1.74
N TRP A 47 0.92 -10.10 -1.47
CA TRP A 47 0.26 -10.19 -0.16
C TRP A 47 -0.42 -11.53 0.03
N ARG A 48 -0.10 -12.20 1.14
CA ARG A 48 -0.70 -13.47 1.53
C ARG A 48 -1.97 -13.22 2.33
N ARG A 49 -3.00 -13.99 1.99
CA ARG A 49 -4.31 -13.93 2.62
C ARG A 49 -4.73 -15.32 3.05
N GLN A 50 -5.25 -15.45 4.26
CA GLN A 50 -5.65 -16.70 4.87
C GLN A 50 -7.12 -16.66 5.28
N ILE A 51 -7.81 -17.75 5.04
CA ILE A 51 -9.17 -17.97 5.53
C ILE A 51 -9.09 -18.90 6.73
N LEU A 52 -9.32 -18.35 7.92
CA LEU A 52 -9.37 -19.11 9.16
C LEU A 52 -10.80 -19.56 9.42
N VAL A 53 -10.99 -20.83 9.77
CA VAL A 53 -12.31 -21.38 10.13
C VAL A 53 -12.37 -21.57 11.63
N GLY A 54 -13.26 -20.82 12.29
CA GLY A 54 -13.49 -20.94 13.72
C GLY A 54 -14.33 -22.17 14.09
N PRO A 55 -14.35 -22.58 15.37
CA PRO A 55 -15.12 -23.74 15.84
C PRO A 55 -16.64 -23.65 15.57
N SER A 56 -17.17 -22.44 15.40
CA SER A 56 -18.57 -22.18 15.05
C SER A 56 -18.87 -22.24 13.55
N GLY A 57 -17.88 -22.61 12.72
CA GLY A 57 -17.98 -22.58 11.26
C GLY A 57 -17.85 -21.18 10.64
N LYS A 58 -17.73 -20.13 11.47
CA LYS A 58 -17.47 -18.77 10.98
C LYS A 58 -16.08 -18.69 10.35
N THR A 59 -16.02 -18.18 9.13
CA THR A 59 -14.77 -17.88 8.44
C THR A 59 -14.31 -16.48 8.80
N LEU A 60 -12.99 -16.31 8.96
CA LEU A 60 -12.36 -15.03 9.08
C LEU A 60 -11.28 -14.91 8.01
N ASP A 61 -11.41 -13.90 7.16
CA ASP A 61 -10.39 -13.52 6.20
C ASP A 61 -9.37 -12.61 6.90
N VAL A 62 -8.09 -13.02 6.90
CA VAL A 62 -6.99 -12.24 7.48
C VAL A 62 -5.84 -12.14 6.50
N TRP A 63 -5.18 -10.98 6.49
CA TRP A 63 -3.90 -10.82 5.81
C TRP A 63 -2.78 -11.35 6.71
N ASP A 64 -1.84 -12.09 6.12
CA ASP A 64 -0.70 -12.76 6.79
C ASP A 64 0.66 -12.17 6.33
N GLY A 65 0.64 -10.91 5.90
CA GLY A 65 1.82 -10.19 5.43
C GLY A 65 2.21 -10.50 3.98
N LEU A 66 3.42 -10.12 3.63
CA LEU A 66 4.05 -10.34 2.34
C LEU A 66 4.58 -11.78 2.20
N ASP A 67 4.57 -12.28 0.97
CA ASP A 67 5.35 -13.42 0.56
C ASP A 67 6.78 -12.98 0.26
N TRP A 68 7.67 -13.19 1.22
CA TRP A 68 9.07 -12.77 1.13
C TRP A 68 9.85 -13.42 -0.02
N SER A 69 9.40 -14.56 -0.55
CA SER A 69 10.00 -15.16 -1.75
C SER A 69 9.65 -14.39 -3.03
N GLN A 70 8.42 -13.86 -3.09
CA GLN A 70 8.01 -12.96 -4.17
C GLN A 70 8.67 -11.58 -4.03
N VAL A 71 8.82 -11.07 -2.79
CA VAL A 71 9.54 -9.81 -2.54
C VAL A 71 10.98 -9.90 -3.05
N GLU A 72 11.70 -10.98 -2.75
CA GLU A 72 13.05 -11.21 -3.25
C GLU A 72 13.10 -11.22 -4.78
N SER A 73 12.14 -11.93 -5.41
CA SER A 73 12.03 -11.99 -6.87
C SER A 73 11.78 -10.61 -7.49
N LEU A 74 10.90 -9.80 -6.89
CA LEU A 74 10.61 -8.44 -7.32
C LEU A 74 11.81 -7.52 -7.15
N ALA A 75 12.56 -7.65 -6.05
CA ALA A 75 13.78 -6.88 -5.84
C ALA A 75 14.81 -7.15 -6.94
N ARG A 76 14.98 -8.42 -7.34
CA ARG A 76 15.85 -8.79 -8.47
C ARG A 76 15.36 -8.24 -9.80
N ILE A 77 14.04 -8.28 -10.07
CA ILE A 77 13.46 -7.74 -11.30
C ILE A 77 13.69 -6.23 -11.41
N LEU A 78 13.63 -5.52 -10.29
CA LEU A 78 13.83 -4.07 -10.21
C LEU A 78 15.30 -3.65 -10.09
N ASP A 79 16.24 -4.59 -10.09
CA ASP A 79 17.67 -4.37 -9.85
C ASP A 79 17.94 -3.62 -8.52
N LEU A 80 17.12 -3.92 -7.50
CA LEU A 80 17.25 -3.37 -6.17
C LEU A 80 18.01 -4.34 -5.26
N PRO A 81 19.17 -3.95 -4.70
CA PRO A 81 19.89 -4.80 -3.77
C PRO A 81 19.10 -4.90 -2.46
N LEU A 82 18.60 -6.10 -2.17
CA LEU A 82 17.88 -6.39 -0.92
C LEU A 82 18.85 -6.51 0.26
N ASP A 83 19.47 -5.39 0.63
CA ASP A 83 20.36 -5.29 1.78
C ASP A 83 19.58 -5.24 3.11
N ARG A 84 20.31 -5.23 4.23
CA ARG A 84 19.71 -5.21 5.57
C ARG A 84 18.84 -3.98 5.82
N ARG A 85 19.18 -2.83 5.23
CA ARG A 85 18.43 -1.58 5.43
C ARG A 85 17.13 -1.63 4.65
N LEU A 86 17.18 -1.97 3.36
CA LEU A 86 16.01 -2.08 2.51
C LEU A 86 15.03 -3.14 3.05
N LEU A 87 15.55 -4.25 3.58
CA LEU A 87 14.74 -5.27 4.25
C LEU A 87 14.04 -4.73 5.51
N ALA A 88 14.74 -3.94 6.33
CA ALA A 88 14.17 -3.33 7.52
C ALA A 88 13.08 -2.32 7.17
N ASP A 89 13.35 -1.43 6.22
CA ASP A 89 12.38 -0.43 5.74
C ASP A 89 11.12 -1.10 5.20
N LEU A 90 11.26 -2.20 4.43
CA LEU A 90 10.12 -2.96 3.95
C LEU A 90 9.31 -3.63 5.06
N ARG A 91 9.96 -4.13 6.12
CA ARG A 91 9.27 -4.72 7.28
C ARG A 91 8.48 -3.66 8.04
N ASP A 92 9.02 -2.46 8.19
CA ASP A 92 8.30 -1.36 8.82
C ASP A 92 7.06 -0.97 8.00
N MET A 93 7.19 -0.91 6.67
CA MET A 93 6.06 -0.67 5.77
C MET A 93 5.02 -1.81 5.78
N GLU A 94 5.48 -3.07 5.83
CA GLU A 94 4.61 -4.25 5.99
C GLU A 94 3.80 -4.16 7.28
N GLY A 95 4.45 -3.87 8.40
CA GLY A 95 3.80 -3.72 9.71
C GLY A 95 2.72 -2.64 9.69
N ALA A 96 3.05 -1.45 9.20
CA ALA A 96 2.09 -0.35 9.08
C ALA A 96 0.91 -0.70 8.15
N ALA A 97 1.17 -1.39 7.04
CA ALA A 97 0.11 -1.84 6.14
C ALA A 97 -0.77 -2.93 6.75
N MET A 98 -0.20 -3.85 7.53
CA MET A 98 -0.92 -4.92 8.23
C MET A 98 -1.92 -4.36 9.24
N GLU A 99 -1.56 -3.29 9.96
CA GLU A 99 -2.49 -2.58 10.85
C GLU A 99 -3.70 -2.05 10.07
N VAL A 100 -3.50 -1.50 8.87
CA VAL A 100 -4.59 -0.99 8.04
C VAL A 100 -5.42 -2.13 7.43
N LEU A 101 -4.76 -3.15 6.87
CA LEU A 101 -5.38 -4.24 6.14
C LEU A 101 -6.30 -5.09 7.04
N ASN A 102 -5.90 -5.34 8.29
CA ASN A 102 -6.66 -6.15 9.22
C ASN A 102 -7.66 -5.35 10.07
N ASN A 103 -7.55 -4.01 10.14
CA ASN A 103 -8.50 -3.15 10.85
C ASN A 103 -9.59 -2.53 9.97
N ARG A 104 -9.50 -2.62 8.63
CA ARG A 104 -10.60 -2.29 7.72
C ARG A 104 -11.68 -3.39 7.78
N ARG A 105 -12.51 -3.38 8.82
CA ARG A 105 -13.74 -4.17 8.93
C ARG A 105 -14.98 -3.30 8.84
#